data_AF-A0A2A4U1J2-F1
#
_entry.id   AF-A0A2A4U1J2-F1
#
_cell.length_a   1.000
_cell.length_b   1.000
_cell.length_c   1.000
_cell.angle_alpha   90.00
_cell.angle_beta   90.00
_cell.angle_gamma   90.00
#
_symmetry.space_group_name_H-M   'P 1'
#
loop_
_entity.id
_entity.type
_entity.pdbx_description
1 polymer ?
#
loop_
_entity_poly.entity_id
_entity_poly.type
_entity_poly.pdbx_seq_one_letter_code
_entity_poly.pdbx_strand_id
1 'polypeptide(L)'
;MNIMLAFMKDIFKMKPHWVVFVHLMLIVNIAVPLFFWSALEAKVVFAAIMVNAGFMMALHAKLGFVRLLGLGHILWLPMLPWLYLRICGLPSGNLKYWLSALIVINGFAVVVDIIDVIRYISGERAPTVPAS
;
A
#
# COMPACT_ATOMS: atom_id res chain seq x y z
N MET A 1 -19.36 -13.03 8.30
CA MET A 1 -18.21 -12.41 8.99
C MET A 1 -18.04 -11.00 8.44
N ASN A 2 -17.79 -9.99 9.28
CA ASN A 2 -17.52 -8.61 8.80
C ASN A 2 -16.27 -8.65 7.88
N ILE A 3 -16.38 -8.13 6.65
CA ILE A 3 -15.32 -8.17 5.63
C ILE A 3 -14.01 -7.60 6.18
N MET A 4 -14.09 -6.50 6.92
CA MET A 4 -12.94 -5.88 7.57
C MET A 4 -12.28 -6.83 8.58
N LEU A 5 -13.07 -7.52 9.41
CA LEU A 5 -12.53 -8.48 10.38
C LEU A 5 -11.88 -9.69 9.70
N ALA A 6 -12.44 -10.17 8.58
CA ALA A 6 -11.85 -11.25 7.80
C ALA A 6 -10.50 -10.83 7.21
N PHE A 7 -10.46 -9.67 6.58
CA PHE A 7 -9.24 -9.11 6.00
C PHE A 7 -8.14 -8.90 7.04
N MET A 8 -8.48 -8.32 8.20
CA MET A 8 -7.51 -8.11 9.28
C MET A 8 -6.98 -9.45 9.84
N LYS A 9 -7.85 -10.45 10.02
CA LYS A 9 -7.42 -11.79 10.44
C LYS A 9 -6.41 -12.40 9.47
N ASP A 10 -6.63 -12.26 8.17
CA ASP A 10 -5.74 -12.80 7.15
C ASP A 10 -4.40 -12.06 7.09
N ILE A 11 -4.37 -10.73 7.30
CA ILE A 11 -3.12 -9.98 7.47
C ILE A 11 -2.29 -10.56 8.61
N PHE A 12 -2.89 -10.85 9.77
CA PHE A 12 -2.15 -11.39 10.91
C PHE A 12 -1.66 -12.83 10.74
N LYS A 13 -2.11 -13.55 9.70
CA LYS A 13 -1.56 -14.88 9.33
C LYS A 13 -0.31 -14.80 8.48
N MET A 14 0.05 -13.63 7.95
CA MET A 14 1.26 -13.45 7.15
C MET A 14 2.51 -13.70 7.99
N LYS A 15 3.65 -13.91 7.32
CA LYS A 15 4.96 -13.96 8.01
C LYS A 15 5.19 -12.65 8.79
N PRO A 16 5.80 -12.68 9.99
CA PRO A 16 5.90 -11.51 10.86
C PRO A 16 6.50 -10.25 10.20
N HIS A 17 7.50 -10.41 9.33
CA HIS A 17 8.10 -9.27 8.63
C HIS A 17 7.11 -8.56 7.69
N TRP A 18 6.17 -9.29 7.07
CA TRP A 18 5.13 -8.68 6.24
C TRP A 18 4.09 -7.96 7.09
N VAL A 19 3.73 -8.50 8.26
CA VAL A 19 2.84 -7.81 9.19
C VAL A 19 3.46 -6.48 9.64
N VAL A 20 4.74 -6.48 10.01
CA VAL A 20 5.48 -5.26 10.36
C VAL A 20 5.51 -4.29 9.18
N PHE A 21 5.75 -4.79 7.97
CA PHE A 21 5.76 -3.97 6.76
C PHE A 21 4.40 -3.32 6.48
N VAL A 22 3.29 -4.05 6.65
CA VAL A 22 1.93 -3.48 6.53
C VAL A 22 1.69 -2.39 7.56
N HIS A 23 2.13 -2.56 8.81
CA HIS A 23 2.00 -1.51 9.84
C HIS A 23 2.84 -0.26 9.49
N LEU A 24 4.07 -0.46 8.99
CA LEU A 24 4.87 0.64 8.46
C LEU A 24 4.15 1.38 7.33
N MET A 25 3.44 0.65 6.46
CA MET A 25 2.66 1.24 5.38
C MET A 25 1.49 2.09 5.87
N LEU A 26 0.79 1.64 6.91
CA LEU A 26 -0.27 2.42 7.56
C LEU A 26 0.31 3.71 8.17
N ILE A 27 1.47 3.63 8.83
CA ILE A 27 2.11 4.81 9.42
C ILE A 27 2.46 5.83 8.33
N VAL A 28 3.18 5.41 7.29
CA VAL A 28 3.71 6.36 6.29
C VAL A 28 2.64 6.92 5.35
N ASN A 29 1.57 6.16 5.05
CA ASN A 29 0.51 6.61 4.13
C ASN A 29 -0.72 7.21 4.83
N ILE A 30 -0.95 6.91 6.12
CA ILE A 30 -2.11 7.41 6.86
C ILE A 30 -1.66 8.35 7.97
N ALA A 31 -0.88 7.86 8.94
CA ALA A 31 -0.59 8.62 10.16
C ALA A 31 0.29 9.86 9.89
N VAL A 32 1.41 9.69 9.17
CA VAL A 32 2.36 10.77 8.90
C VAL A 32 1.77 11.91 8.05
N PRO A 33 1.04 11.67 6.94
CA PRO A 33 0.46 12.76 6.15
C PRO A 33 -0.50 13.67 6.94
N LEU A 34 -1.12 13.20 8.02
CA LEU A 34 -1.99 14.04 8.87
C LEU A 34 -1.21 15.19 9.55
N PHE A 35 0.08 15.01 9.83
CA PHE A 35 0.94 16.08 10.34
C PHE A 35 1.28 17.14 9.28
N PHE A 36 1.07 16.82 8.00
CA PHE A 36 1.36 17.70 6.86
C PHE A 36 0.09 18.08 6.09
N TRP A 37 -1.08 18.10 6.73
CA TRP A 37 -2.38 18.25 6.06
C TRP A 37 -2.54 19.54 5.24
N SER A 38 -1.74 20.58 5.48
CA SER A 38 -1.72 21.77 4.63
C SER A 38 -1.10 21.52 3.24
N ALA A 39 -0.21 20.54 3.12
CA ALA A 39 0.45 20.17 1.87
C ALA A 39 -0.47 19.36 0.94
N LEU A 40 -0.41 19.64 -0.35
CA LEU A 40 -1.19 18.92 -1.36
C LEU A 40 -0.76 17.45 -1.43
N GLU A 41 0.54 17.19 -1.33
CA GLU A 41 1.15 15.87 -1.38
C GLU A 41 0.59 14.97 -0.27
N ALA A 42 0.40 15.53 0.93
CA ALA A 42 -0.18 14.80 2.06
C ALA A 42 -1.62 14.38 1.82
N LYS A 43 -2.44 15.29 1.27
CA LYS A 43 -3.84 15.00 0.92
C LYS A 43 -3.93 13.95 -0.18
N VAL A 44 -3.07 14.03 -1.20
CA VAL A 44 -3.03 13.06 -2.32
C VAL A 44 -2.65 11.67 -1.82
N VAL A 45 -1.58 11.57 -1.01
CA VAL A 45 -1.17 10.30 -0.41
C VAL A 45 -2.28 9.70 0.44
N PHE A 46 -2.88 10.49 1.33
CA PHE A 46 -3.96 10.05 2.21
C PHE A 46 -5.19 9.58 1.41
N ALA A 47 -5.61 10.36 0.41
CA ALA A 47 -6.73 9.97 -0.45
C ALA A 47 -6.44 8.69 -1.23
N ALA A 48 -5.23 8.54 -1.78
CA ALA A 48 -4.82 7.35 -2.51
C ALA A 48 -4.88 6.10 -1.64
N ILE A 49 -4.36 6.13 -0.40
CA ILE A 49 -4.41 4.96 0.48
C ILE A 49 -5.83 4.60 0.91
N MET A 50 -6.73 5.58 1.09
CA MET A 50 -8.15 5.29 1.39
C MET A 50 -8.82 4.56 0.22
N VAL A 51 -8.59 5.00 -1.01
CA VAL A 51 -9.12 4.34 -2.21
C VAL A 51 -8.50 2.94 -2.38
N ASN A 52 -7.18 2.83 -2.22
CA ASN A 52 -6.45 1.57 -2.32
C ASN A 52 -6.95 0.54 -1.29
N ALA A 53 -7.12 0.95 -0.02
CA ALA A 53 -7.63 0.08 1.03
C ALA A 53 -9.06 -0.40 0.74
N GLY A 54 -9.93 0.51 0.27
CA GLY A 54 -11.28 0.15 -0.15
C GLY A 54 -11.28 -0.86 -1.31
N PHE A 55 -10.46 -0.64 -2.33
CA PHE A 55 -10.34 -1.55 -3.46
C PHE A 55 -9.75 -2.90 -3.05
N MET A 56 -8.73 -2.92 -2.21
CA MET A 56 -8.11 -4.13 -1.69
C MET A 56 -9.09 -4.97 -0.87
N MET A 57 -9.90 -4.35 -0.01
CA MET A 57 -10.97 -5.05 0.72
C MET A 57 -12.02 -5.64 -0.24
N ALA A 58 -12.38 -4.93 -1.30
CA ALA A 58 -13.31 -5.42 -2.31
C ALA A 58 -12.74 -6.61 -3.09
N LEU A 59 -11.44 -6.59 -3.41
CA LEU A 59 -10.73 -7.72 -4.03
C LEU A 59 -10.68 -8.92 -3.08
N HIS A 60 -10.32 -8.70 -1.82
CA HIS A 60 -10.30 -9.76 -0.80
C HIS A 60 -11.66 -10.43 -0.63
N ALA A 61 -12.74 -9.64 -0.60
CA ALA A 61 -14.10 -10.18 -0.48
C ALA A 61 -14.49 -11.09 -1.65
N LYS A 62 -13.91 -10.91 -2.84
CA LYS A 62 -14.23 -11.69 -4.04
C LYS A 62 -13.28 -12.86 -4.29
N LEU A 63 -11.99 -12.66 -4.02
CA LEU A 63 -10.91 -13.58 -4.42
C LEU A 63 -10.20 -14.21 -3.23
N GLY A 64 -10.49 -13.76 -2.00
CA GLY A 64 -9.75 -14.13 -0.80
C GLY A 64 -8.36 -13.48 -0.76
N PHE A 65 -7.50 -14.02 0.11
CA PHE A 65 -6.15 -13.51 0.31
C PHE A 65 -5.16 -14.08 -0.72
N VAL A 66 -5.29 -13.63 -1.97
CA VAL A 66 -4.45 -14.04 -3.12
C VAL A 66 -3.47 -12.94 -3.55
N ARG A 67 -2.47 -13.31 -4.34
CA ARG A 67 -1.43 -12.41 -4.87
C ARG A 67 -1.96 -11.16 -5.60
N LEU A 68 -3.15 -11.23 -6.20
CA LEU A 68 -3.77 -10.09 -6.88
C LEU A 68 -4.20 -8.95 -5.94
N LEU A 69 -4.16 -9.14 -4.61
CA LEU A 69 -4.45 -8.07 -3.66
C LEU A 69 -3.52 -6.86 -3.85
N GLY A 70 -2.29 -7.06 -4.34
CA GLY A 70 -1.37 -5.98 -4.68
C GLY A 70 -1.91 -4.99 -5.73
N LEU A 71 -2.90 -5.39 -6.54
CA LEU A 71 -3.61 -4.47 -7.44
C LEU A 71 -4.34 -3.35 -6.69
N GLY A 72 -4.57 -3.53 -5.39
CA GLY A 72 -5.00 -2.47 -4.47
C GLY A 72 -4.15 -1.21 -4.58
N HIS A 73 -2.86 -1.32 -4.90
CA HIS A 73 -1.94 -0.19 -4.98
C HIS A 73 -1.78 0.41 -6.38
N ILE A 74 -2.67 0.12 -7.32
CA ILE A 74 -2.54 0.60 -8.70
C ILE A 74 -2.41 2.14 -8.81
N LEU A 75 -3.02 2.89 -7.89
CA LEU A 75 -2.90 4.36 -7.85
C LEU A 75 -1.50 4.85 -7.49
N TRP A 76 -0.65 4.00 -6.91
CA TRP A 76 0.74 4.35 -6.64
C TRP A 76 1.58 4.45 -7.91
N LEU A 77 1.21 3.76 -8.99
CA LEU A 77 1.92 3.83 -10.27
C LEU A 77 2.01 5.26 -10.85
N PRO A 78 0.92 6.04 -10.93
CA PRO A 78 1.00 7.45 -11.31
C PRO A 78 1.43 8.37 -10.15
N MET A 79 1.08 8.03 -8.90
CA MET A 79 1.34 8.90 -7.75
C MET A 79 2.82 9.01 -7.43
N LEU A 80 3.58 7.91 -7.44
CA LEU A 80 5.00 7.92 -7.05
C LEU A 80 5.87 8.76 -8.00
N PRO A 81 5.76 8.65 -9.33
CA PRO A 81 6.45 9.56 -10.25
C PRO A 81 6.05 11.03 -10.03
N TRP A 82 4.78 11.30 -9.78
CA TRP A 82 4.30 12.66 -9.51
C TRP A 82 4.92 13.24 -8.22
N LEU A 83 4.97 12.46 -7.14
CA LEU A 83 5.64 12.85 -5.89
C LEU A 83 7.14 13.06 -6.08
N TYR A 84 7.80 12.19 -6.86
CA TYR A 84 9.22 12.32 -7.17
C TYR A 84 9.52 13.61 -7.93
N LEU A 85 8.69 14.02 -8.88
CA LEU A 85 8.89 15.30 -9.58
C LEU A 85 8.72 16.50 -8.66
N ARG A 86 7.82 16.41 -7.66
CA ARG A 86 7.60 17.48 -6.68
C ARG A 86 8.72 17.59 -5.65
N ILE A 87 9.31 16.47 -5.24
CA ILE A 87 10.32 16.46 -4.18
C ILE A 87 11.57 17.27 -4.53
N CYS A 88 11.88 17.37 -5.83
CA CYS A 88 13.00 18.14 -6.36
C CYS A 88 12.84 19.66 -6.11
N GLY A 89 11.61 20.17 -6.10
CA GLY A 89 11.32 21.59 -5.85
C GLY A 89 11.14 21.95 -4.38
N LEU A 90 11.09 20.96 -3.48
CA LEU A 90 10.87 21.21 -2.06
C LEU A 90 12.19 21.56 -1.34
N PRO A 91 12.17 22.55 -0.43
CA PRO A 91 13.30 22.80 0.46
C PRO A 91 13.54 21.60 1.37
N SER A 92 14.77 21.48 1.87
CA SER A 92 15.08 20.47 2.89
C SER A 92 14.23 20.68 4.14
N GLY A 93 13.64 19.61 4.66
CA GLY A 93 12.75 19.66 5.83
C GLY A 93 11.92 18.39 5.99
N ASN A 94 11.11 18.33 7.04
CA ASN A 94 10.37 17.13 7.45
C ASN A 94 9.43 16.59 6.34
N LEU A 95 8.76 17.47 5.60
CA LEU A 95 7.92 17.09 4.45
C LEU A 95 8.75 16.37 3.37
N LYS A 96 9.93 16.90 3.04
CA LYS A 96 10.84 16.29 2.06
C LYS A 96 11.35 14.93 2.54
N TYR A 97 11.77 14.82 3.81
CA TYR A 97 12.22 13.54 4.36
C TYR A 97 11.13 12.47 4.37
N TRP A 98 9.92 12.85 4.77
CA TRP A 98 8.78 11.94 4.73
C TRP A 98 8.44 11.52 3.30
N LEU A 99 8.39 12.45 2.33
CA LEU A 99 8.14 12.10 0.93
C LEU A 99 9.22 11.18 0.35
N SER A 100 10.49 11.41 0.68
CA SER A 100 11.58 10.51 0.28
C SER A 100 11.36 9.11 0.84
N ALA A 101 11.08 9.00 2.14
CA ALA A 101 10.82 7.72 2.78
C ALA A 101 9.59 7.02 2.17
N LEU A 102 8.50 7.77 1.95
CA LEU A 102 7.28 7.26 1.33
C LEU A 102 7.54 6.71 -0.08
N ILE A 103 8.28 7.44 -0.91
CA ILE A 103 8.60 7.01 -2.28
C ILE A 103 9.39 5.70 -2.25
N VAL A 104 10.37 5.58 -1.36
CA VAL A 104 11.18 4.36 -1.21
C VAL A 104 10.32 3.19 -0.73
N ILE A 105 9.53 3.37 0.32
CA ILE A 105 8.78 2.27 0.94
C ILE A 105 7.61 1.84 0.03
N ASN A 106 6.84 2.77 -0.52
CA ASN A 106 5.77 2.44 -1.46
C ASN A 106 6.33 1.89 -2.78
N GLY A 107 7.49 2.39 -3.23
CA GLY A 107 8.18 1.86 -4.41
C GLY A 107 8.57 0.40 -4.23
N PHE A 108 9.12 0.05 -3.06
CA PHE A 108 9.39 -1.35 -2.73
C PHE A 108 8.11 -2.21 -2.74
N ALA A 109 7.01 -1.71 -2.17
CA ALA A 109 5.72 -2.41 -2.20
C ALA A 109 5.21 -2.64 -3.65
N VAL A 110 5.29 -1.63 -4.51
CA VAL A 110 4.91 -1.76 -5.94
C VAL A 110 5.74 -2.84 -6.64
N VAL A 111 7.04 -2.93 -6.36
CA VAL A 111 7.90 -3.99 -6.93
C VAL A 111 7.40 -5.38 -6.50
N VAL A 112 7.07 -5.54 -5.20
CA VAL A 112 6.49 -6.80 -4.69
C VAL A 112 5.16 -7.11 -5.38
N ASP A 113 4.28 -6.12 -5.53
CA ASP A 113 2.99 -6.28 -6.19
C ASP A 113 3.14 -6.72 -7.66
N ILE A 114 4.10 -6.14 -8.39
CA ILE A 114 4.40 -6.54 -9.78
C ILE A 114 4.85 -8.00 -9.82
N ILE A 115 5.76 -8.41 -8.94
CA ILE A 115 6.23 -9.80 -8.84
C ILE A 115 5.05 -10.74 -8.56
N ASP A 116 4.17 -10.36 -7.64
CA ASP A 116 3.00 -11.15 -7.27
C ASP A 116 1.98 -11.27 -8.40
N VAL A 117 1.76 -10.22 -9.18
CA VAL A 117 0.95 -10.26 -10.40
C VAL A 117 1.56 -11.21 -11.43
N ILE A 118 2.87 -11.11 -11.68
CA ILE A 118 3.58 -12.00 -12.62
C ILE A 118 3.42 -13.47 -12.19
N ARG A 119 3.64 -13.78 -10.91
CA ARG A 119 3.49 -15.15 -10.39
C ARG A 119 2.05 -15.65 -10.52
N TYR A 120 1.07 -14.79 -10.27
CA TYR A 120 -0.33 -15.14 -10.40
C TYR A 120 -0.72 -15.48 -11.84
N ILE A 121 -0.29 -14.67 -12.82
CA ILE A 121 -0.54 -14.94 -14.24
C ILE A 121 0.22 -16.18 -14.71
N SER A 122 1.39 -16.48 -14.14
CA SER A 122 2.16 -17.70 -14.38
C SER A 122 1.56 -18.95 -13.73
N GLY A 123 0.46 -18.83 -12.97
CA GLY A 123 -0.31 -19.97 -12.47
C GLY A 123 -0.31 -20.15 -10.94
N GLU A 124 0.48 -19.36 -10.18
CA GLU A 124 0.47 -19.40 -8.72
C GLU A 124 -0.77 -18.69 -8.14
N ARG A 125 -1.94 -19.30 -8.30
CA ARG A 125 -3.24 -18.72 -7.93
C ARG A 125 -3.73 -19.09 -6.53
N ALA A 126 -2.98 -19.94 -5.83
CA ALA A 126 -3.34 -20.36 -4.48
C ALA A 126 -3.32 -19.17 -3.49
N PRO A 127 -4.18 -19.18 -2.45
CA PRO A 127 -4.11 -18.22 -1.36
C PRO A 127 -2.72 -18.18 -0.72
N THR A 128 -2.25 -16.99 -0.37
CA THR A 128 -0.91 -16.80 0.24
C THR A 128 -0.92 -16.95 1.76
N VAL A 129 -2.11 -17.02 2.37
CA VAL A 129 -2.34 -17.43 3.76
C VAL A 129 -3.46 -18.48 3.83
N PRO A 130 -3.51 -19.33 4.88
CA PRO A 130 -4.58 -20.31 5.04
C PRO A 130 -5.96 -19.65 5.09
N ALA A 131 -6.94 -20.20 4.36
CA ALA A 131 -8.32 -19.71 4.35
C ALA A 131 -8.91 -19.68 5.77
N SER A 132 -9.61 -18.59 6.11
CA SER A 132 -10.30 -18.41 7.40
C SER A 132 -11.63 -19.15 7.45
#